data_AF-A0A379WQQ7-F1
#
_entry.id   AF-A0A379WQQ7-F1
#
_cell.length_a   1.000
_cell.length_b   1.000
_cell.length_c   1.000
_cell.angle_alpha   90.00
_cell.angle_beta   90.00
_cell.angle_gamma   90.00
#
_symmetry.space_group_name_H-M   'P 1'
#
loop_
_entity.id
_entity.type
_entity.pdbx_description
1 polymer ?
#
loop_
_entity_poly.entity_id
_entity_poly.type
_entity_poly.pdbx_seq_one_letter_code
_entity_poly.pdbx_strand_id
1 'polypeptide(L)'
;MTPAPANNTWTIAVRQDIAEKNKLSSLADLSRYLKEGGTFKLAASAEFIERADALPAFEKAYDFTLNQNQLLSLAGGDTAVTIKAAAQQTSGVNAAMAYGTDGPVAALGLQTLSDRKASSLSMPPRRLCVNRCYRPIRR
;
A
#
# COMPACT_ATOMS: atom_id res chain seq x y z
N MET A 1 -2.62 25.29 19.21
CA MET A 1 -3.46 24.28 18.53
C MET A 1 -2.62 23.65 17.44
N THR A 2 -1.97 22.53 17.73
CA THR A 2 -1.09 21.83 16.79
C THR A 2 -1.99 21.02 15.85
N PRO A 3 -2.03 21.29 14.53
CA PRO A 3 -2.68 20.37 13.61
C PRO A 3 -2.00 19.02 13.76
N ALA A 4 -2.79 17.96 13.92
CA ALA A 4 -2.30 16.61 13.77
C ALA A 4 -1.45 16.55 12.49
N PRO A 5 -0.30 15.85 12.46
CA PRO A 5 0.39 15.57 11.22
C PRO A 5 -0.43 14.55 10.42
N ALA A 6 -1.65 14.93 10.03
CA ALA A 6 -2.35 14.35 8.91
C ALA A 6 -1.59 14.82 7.67
N ASN A 7 -0.42 14.22 7.46
CA ASN A 7 0.20 14.19 6.15
C ASN A 7 -0.77 13.43 5.25
N ASN A 8 -1.73 14.15 4.67
CA ASN A 8 -2.62 13.70 3.61
C ASN A 8 -1.81 13.57 2.30
N THR A 9 -0.65 12.92 2.37
CA THR A 9 0.18 12.61 1.22
C THR A 9 -0.44 11.41 0.52
N TRP A 10 -0.54 11.48 -0.80
CA TRP A 10 -0.98 10.37 -1.62
C TRP A 10 -0.07 9.17 -1.37
N THR A 11 -0.67 7.99 -1.20
CA THR A 11 0.06 6.74 -1.01
C THR A 11 -0.56 5.63 -1.85
N ILE A 12 0.15 4.51 -1.89
CA ILE A 12 -0.28 3.29 -2.57
C ILE A 12 -0.61 2.28 -1.48
N ALA A 13 -1.86 1.83 -1.46
CA ALA A 13 -2.31 0.72 -0.64
C ALA A 13 -2.23 -0.57 -1.44
N VAL A 14 -1.57 -1.60 -0.92
CA VAL A 14 -1.49 -2.92 -1.54
C VAL A 14 -2.33 -3.89 -0.71
N ARG A 15 -2.90 -4.90 -1.35
CA ARG A 15 -3.66 -5.93 -0.62
C ARG A 15 -2.76 -6.65 0.39
N GLN A 16 -3.26 -6.83 1.62
CA GLN A 16 -2.45 -7.30 2.75
C GLN A 16 -1.85 -8.70 2.51
N ASP A 17 -2.56 -9.59 1.83
CA ASP A 17 -2.06 -10.91 1.44
C ASP A 17 -0.80 -10.83 0.56
N ILE A 18 -0.75 -9.90 -0.39
CA ILE A 18 0.41 -9.68 -1.26
C ILE A 18 1.51 -8.94 -0.50
N ALA A 19 1.12 -7.96 0.32
CA ALA A 19 2.06 -7.22 1.17
C ALA A 19 2.77 -8.14 2.16
N GLU A 20 2.07 -9.03 2.85
CA GLU A 20 2.65 -9.99 3.80
C GLU A 20 3.46 -11.08 3.09
N LYS A 21 2.93 -11.63 1.98
CA LYS A 21 3.62 -12.68 1.22
C LYS A 21 4.94 -12.20 0.61
N ASN A 22 4.97 -10.98 0.11
CA ASN A 22 6.15 -10.38 -0.55
C ASN A 22 6.90 -9.39 0.36
N LYS A 23 6.47 -9.24 1.62
CA LYS A 23 7.03 -8.32 2.62
C LYS A 23 7.07 -6.84 2.17
N LEU A 24 6.04 -6.40 1.45
CA LEU A 24 5.91 -5.02 0.97
C LEU A 24 5.42 -4.13 2.10
N SER A 25 6.34 -3.43 2.75
CA SER A 25 6.01 -2.46 3.82
C SER A 25 6.27 -1.02 3.38
N SER A 26 7.11 -0.85 2.35
CA SER A 26 7.54 0.44 1.84
C SER A 26 7.48 0.49 0.32
N LEU A 27 7.47 1.72 -0.23
CA LEU A 27 7.56 1.93 -1.67
C LEU A 27 8.90 1.44 -2.26
N ALA A 28 9.96 1.36 -1.44
CA ALA A 28 11.22 0.75 -1.83
C ALA A 28 11.08 -0.78 -2.04
N ASP A 29 10.35 -1.47 -1.16
CA ASP A 29 10.04 -2.90 -1.33
C ASP A 29 9.18 -3.13 -2.58
N LEU A 30 8.25 -2.22 -2.86
CA LEU A 30 7.44 -2.27 -4.08
C LEU A 30 8.33 -2.17 -5.34
N SER A 31 9.26 -1.20 -5.38
CA SER A 31 10.21 -1.07 -6.49
C SER A 31 10.99 -2.35 -6.72
N ARG A 32 11.50 -2.96 -5.63
CA ARG A 32 12.20 -4.25 -5.71
C ARG A 32 11.30 -5.36 -6.27
N TYR A 33 10.07 -5.49 -5.79
CA TYR A 33 9.11 -6.48 -6.26
C TYR A 33 8.77 -6.33 -7.74
N LEU A 34 8.64 -5.08 -8.22
CA LEU A 34 8.46 -4.78 -9.64
C LEU A 34 9.69 -5.21 -10.46
N LYS A 35 10.90 -4.94 -9.97
CA LYS A 35 12.16 -5.36 -10.61
C LYS A 35 12.34 -6.88 -10.64
N GLU A 36 11.81 -7.59 -9.65
CA GLU A 36 11.80 -9.07 -9.59
C GLU A 36 10.74 -9.69 -10.56
N GLY A 37 9.97 -8.88 -11.28
CA GLY A 37 8.93 -9.35 -12.21
C GLY A 37 7.60 -9.70 -11.53
N GLY A 38 7.37 -9.15 -10.33
CA GLY A 38 6.15 -9.35 -9.58
C GLY A 38 4.91 -8.81 -10.30
N THR A 39 3.80 -9.56 -10.23
CA THR A 39 2.52 -9.10 -10.77
C THR A 39 2.00 -7.96 -9.89
N PHE A 40 1.93 -6.76 -10.46
CA PHE A 40 1.46 -5.55 -9.79
C PHE A 40 0.55 -4.76 -10.71
N LYS A 41 -0.60 -4.35 -10.19
CA LYS A 41 -1.58 -3.53 -10.90
C LYS A 41 -2.27 -2.57 -9.95
N LEU A 42 -2.10 -1.28 -10.21
CA LEU A 42 -2.57 -0.16 -9.40
C LEU A 42 -3.86 0.43 -9.97
N ALA A 43 -4.92 0.51 -9.17
CA ALA A 43 -6.09 1.33 -9.47
C ALA A 43 -5.87 2.77 -8.99
N ALA A 44 -5.95 3.72 -9.91
CA ALA A 44 -5.84 5.14 -9.65
C ALA A 44 -6.73 5.92 -10.62
N SER A 45 -6.90 7.22 -10.43
CA SER A 45 -7.54 8.07 -11.44
C SER A 45 -6.57 8.41 -12.58
N ALA A 46 -7.10 8.81 -13.74
CA ALA A 46 -6.29 9.32 -14.84
C ALA A 46 -5.39 10.47 -14.40
N GLU A 47 -5.93 11.37 -13.56
CA GLU A 47 -5.17 12.48 -12.97
C GLU A 47 -3.95 11.99 -12.18
N PHE A 48 -4.07 10.93 -11.40
CA PHE A 48 -2.92 10.38 -10.66
C PHE A 48 -1.83 9.84 -11.59
N ILE A 49 -2.23 9.25 -12.71
CA ILE A 49 -1.32 8.64 -13.68
C ILE A 49 -0.64 9.72 -14.53
N GLU A 50 -1.36 10.78 -14.90
CA GLU A 50 -0.87 11.84 -15.79
C GLU A 50 -0.13 12.95 -15.03
N ARG A 51 -0.41 13.16 -13.74
CA ARG A 51 0.24 14.23 -12.94
C ARG A 51 1.68 13.89 -12.62
N ALA A 52 2.61 14.75 -13.04
CA ALA A 52 4.04 14.60 -12.83
C ALA A 52 4.48 14.55 -11.35
N ASP A 53 3.70 15.13 -10.44
CA ASP A 53 3.92 15.12 -9.00
C ASP A 53 3.20 13.97 -8.26
N ALA A 54 2.58 13.04 -9.01
CA ALA A 54 1.94 11.85 -8.50
C ALA A 54 2.71 10.59 -8.94
N LEU A 55 2.19 9.80 -9.88
CA LEU A 55 2.84 8.55 -10.30
C LEU A 55 4.28 8.74 -10.81
N PRO A 56 4.59 9.69 -11.73
CA PRO A 56 5.94 9.89 -12.25
C PRO A 56 6.92 10.37 -11.18
N ALA A 57 6.45 11.05 -10.13
CA ALA A 57 7.27 11.41 -8.98
C ALA A 57 7.67 10.18 -8.16
N PHE A 58 6.74 9.23 -7.95
CA PHE A 58 7.05 7.95 -7.29
C PHE A 58 8.01 7.10 -8.12
N GLU A 59 7.76 6.99 -9.42
CA GLU A 59 8.61 6.27 -10.37
C GLU A 59 10.05 6.80 -10.34
N LYS A 60 10.24 8.13 -10.38
CA LYS A 60 11.55 8.76 -10.26
C LYS A 60 12.16 8.62 -8.87
N ALA A 61 11.37 8.71 -7.81
CA ALA A 61 11.87 8.65 -6.44
C ALA A 61 12.38 7.26 -6.07
N TYR A 62 11.73 6.21 -6.58
CA TYR A 62 12.00 4.81 -6.24
C TYR A 62 12.58 3.98 -7.39
N ASP A 63 12.82 4.61 -8.54
CA ASP A 63 13.45 4.00 -9.71
C ASP A 63 12.69 2.76 -10.22
N PHE A 64 11.37 2.91 -10.35
CA PHE A 64 10.49 1.90 -10.95
C PHE A 64 9.63 2.53 -12.05
N THR A 65 9.05 1.72 -12.91
CA THR A 65 8.13 2.20 -13.96
C THR A 65 6.94 1.25 -14.06
N LEU A 66 5.74 1.80 -14.11
CA LEU A 66 4.50 1.04 -14.30
C LEU A 66 4.02 1.21 -15.74
N ASN A 67 3.73 0.09 -16.37
CA ASN A 67 3.14 0.10 -17.71
C ASN A 67 1.64 0.39 -17.63
N GLN A 68 1.05 0.89 -18.72
CA GLN A 68 -0.41 1.07 -18.82
C GLN A 68 -1.19 -0.21 -18.49
N ASN A 69 -0.65 -1.38 -18.81
CA ASN A 69 -1.27 -2.68 -18.50
C ASN A 69 -1.35 -2.95 -16.98
N GLN A 70 -0.49 -2.30 -16.21
CA GLN A 70 -0.40 -2.35 -14.74
C GLN A 70 -1.11 -1.16 -14.08
N LEU A 71 -1.75 -0.29 -14.86
CA LEU A 71 -2.50 0.85 -14.35
C LEU A 71 -3.97 0.65 -14.72
N LEU A 72 -4.85 0.74 -13.74
CA LEU A 72 -6.28 0.81 -13.96
C LEU A 72 -6.73 2.23 -13.66
N SER A 73 -7.01 2.99 -14.71
CA SER A 73 -7.66 4.30 -14.59
C SER A 73 -9.14 4.10 -14.27
N LEU A 74 -9.59 4.62 -13.13
CA LEU A 74 -11.00 4.64 -12.76
C LEU A 74 -11.55 6.06 -12.95
N ALA A 75 -12.69 6.15 -13.63
CA ALA A 75 -13.45 7.39 -13.77
C ALA A 75 -14.16 7.67 -12.44
N GLY A 76 -13.57 8.56 -11.64
CA GLY A 76 -14.01 8.87 -10.28
C GLY A 76 -12.81 8.91 -9.36
N GLY A 77 -12.29 10.11 -9.09
CA GLY A 77 -11.10 10.37 -8.27
C GLY A 77 -11.24 10.01 -6.78
N ASP A 78 -12.23 9.19 -6.41
CA ASP A 78 -12.47 8.75 -5.05
C ASP A 78 -11.55 7.57 -4.69
N THR A 79 -10.76 7.75 -3.63
CA THR A 79 -9.94 6.67 -3.05
C THR A 79 -10.80 5.50 -2.61
N ALA A 80 -12.02 5.73 -2.14
CA ALA A 80 -12.95 4.65 -1.80
C ALA A 80 -13.24 3.70 -2.97
N VAL A 81 -13.33 4.21 -4.21
CA VAL A 81 -13.63 3.41 -5.41
C VAL A 81 -12.40 2.60 -5.82
N THR A 82 -11.22 3.22 -5.82
CA THR A 82 -9.96 2.52 -6.13
C THR A 82 -9.62 1.45 -5.09
N ILE A 83 -9.79 1.75 -3.78
CA ILE A 83 -9.57 0.78 -2.69
C ILE A 83 -10.55 -0.39 -2.83
N LYS A 84 -11.83 -0.13 -3.12
CA LYS A 84 -12.82 -1.19 -3.34
C LYS A 84 -12.47 -2.05 -4.57
N ALA A 85 -11.99 -1.45 -5.66
CA ALA A 85 -11.55 -2.17 -6.85
C ALA A 85 -10.37 -3.10 -6.55
N ALA A 86 -9.39 -2.65 -5.75
CA ALA A 86 -8.27 -3.49 -5.32
C ALA A 86 -8.70 -4.61 -4.36
N ALA A 87 -9.63 -4.34 -3.45
CA ALA A 87 -10.21 -5.34 -2.55
C ALA A 87 -10.98 -6.42 -3.32
N GLN A 88 -11.75 -6.01 -4.34
CA GLN A 88 -12.53 -6.91 -5.21
C GLN A 88 -11.71 -7.53 -6.34
N GLN A 89 -10.42 -7.16 -6.46
CA GLN A 89 -9.54 -7.59 -7.55
C GLN A 89 -10.11 -7.29 -8.94
N THR A 90 -10.86 -6.20 -9.06
CA THR A 90 -11.49 -5.79 -10.31
C THR A 90 -10.42 -5.63 -11.38
N SER A 91 -10.59 -6.30 -12.52
CA SER A 91 -9.61 -6.26 -13.64
C SER A 91 -8.19 -6.69 -13.25
N GLY A 92 -8.04 -7.50 -12.19
CA GLY A 92 -6.76 -8.01 -11.69
C GLY A 92 -5.95 -6.99 -10.87
N VAL A 93 -6.58 -5.92 -10.39
CA VAL A 93 -5.94 -4.93 -9.53
C VAL A 93 -5.58 -5.54 -8.18
N ASN A 94 -4.40 -5.19 -7.68
CA ASN A 94 -3.93 -5.59 -6.35
C ASN A 94 -3.39 -4.44 -5.50
N ALA A 95 -3.40 -3.23 -6.03
CA ALA A 95 -3.07 -2.01 -5.32
C ALA A 95 -4.06 -0.89 -5.67
N ALA A 96 -4.25 0.05 -4.76
CA ALA A 96 -5.11 1.20 -4.92
C ALA A 96 -4.40 2.49 -4.50
N MET A 97 -4.76 3.58 -5.17
CA MET A 97 -4.50 4.92 -4.68
C MET A 97 -5.29 5.16 -3.40
N ALA A 98 -4.62 5.55 -2.33
CA ALA A 98 -5.25 5.87 -1.06
C ALA A 98 -4.53 7.03 -0.39
N TYR A 99 -5.17 7.64 0.60
CA TYR A 99 -4.46 8.50 1.55
C TYR A 99 -3.91 7.67 2.71
N GLY A 100 -2.78 8.10 3.29
CA GLY A 100 -2.20 7.43 4.46
C GLY A 100 -3.17 7.33 5.66
N THR A 101 -4.18 8.19 5.69
CA THR A 101 -5.22 8.28 6.71
C THR A 101 -6.55 7.63 6.31
N ASP A 102 -6.65 6.98 5.14
CA ASP A 102 -7.91 6.38 4.68
C ASP A 102 -8.30 5.17 5.55
N GLY A 103 -9.34 5.36 6.37
CA GLY A 103 -9.99 4.31 7.14
C GLY A 103 -10.40 3.05 6.33
N PRO A 104 -10.88 3.15 5.07
CA PRO A 104 -11.28 1.96 4.32
C PRO A 104 -10.12 1.03 3.95
N VAL A 105 -8.85 1.49 3.98
CA VAL A 105 -7.69 0.64 3.70
C VAL A 105 -7.62 -0.51 4.72
N ALA A 106 -7.64 -0.19 6.01
CA ALA A 106 -7.61 -1.19 7.07
C ALA A 106 -8.90 -2.04 7.11
N ALA A 107 -10.05 -1.44 6.80
CA ALA A 107 -11.34 -2.14 6.81
C ALA A 107 -11.47 -3.18 5.68
N LEU A 108 -10.79 -2.97 4.56
CA LEU A 108 -10.84 -3.83 3.38
C LEU A 108 -9.66 -4.81 3.29
N GLY A 109 -8.78 -4.84 4.30
CA GLY A 109 -7.61 -5.71 4.30
C GLY A 109 -6.53 -5.26 3.30
N LEU A 110 -6.40 -3.95 3.10
CA LEU A 110 -5.27 -3.36 2.40
C LEU A 110 -4.29 -2.76 3.40
N GLN A 111 -3.05 -2.66 2.98
CA GLN A 111 -1.94 -2.08 3.73
C GLN A 111 -1.36 -0.92 2.93
N THR A 112 -1.34 0.28 3.52
CA THR A 112 -0.63 1.42 2.93
C THR A 112 0.87 1.18 2.97
N LEU A 113 1.55 1.45 1.85
CA LEU A 113 2.99 1.43 1.80
C LEU A 113 3.53 2.73 2.38
N SER A 114 4.57 2.62 3.21
CA SER A 114 5.22 3.79 3.78
C SER A 114 6.20 4.40 2.77
N ASP A 115 6.12 5.71 2.57
CA ASP A 115 7.14 6.51 1.88
C ASP A 115 8.35 6.75 2.80
N ARG A 116 9.06 5.67 3.17
CA ARG A 116 10.29 5.80 3.98
C ARG A 116 11.50 6.06 3.09
N LYS A 117 11.50 7.16 2.33
CA LYS A 117 12.75 7.93 2.13
C LYS A 117 12.98 8.93 3.27
N ALA A 118 11.93 9.27 4.03
CA ALA A 118 11.97 10.35 5.03
C ALA A 118 12.05 9.94 6.50
N SER A 119 12.18 8.65 6.85
CA SER A 119 12.27 8.29 8.29
C SER A 119 13.11 7.04 8.52
N SER A 120 14.42 7.25 8.61
CA SER A 120 15.19 6.50 9.58
C SER A 120 14.47 6.59 10.92
N LEU A 121 14.37 5.46 11.63
CA LEU A 121 13.79 5.30 12.95
C LEU A 121 12.26 5.14 12.97
N SER A 122 11.81 3.90 13.12
CA SER A 122 11.22 3.45 14.39
C SER A 122 10.40 2.17 14.21
N MET A 123 10.63 1.29 15.18
CA MET A 123 9.80 0.19 15.65
C MET A 123 10.05 -1.22 15.04
N PRO A 124 10.67 -2.15 15.80
CA PRO A 124 10.64 -3.57 15.47
C PRO A 124 9.23 -4.14 15.70
N PRO A 125 8.87 -5.26 15.06
CA PRO A 125 7.54 -5.83 15.16
C PRO A 125 7.24 -6.17 16.62
N ARG A 126 6.13 -5.65 17.15
CA ARG A 126 5.48 -6.23 18.33
C ARG A 126 5.20 -7.69 17.97
N ARG A 127 5.93 -8.61 18.61
CA ARG A 127 5.55 -10.02 18.65
C ARG A 127 4.12 -10.07 19.18
N LEU A 128 3.18 -10.36 18.29
CA LEU A 128 1.91 -10.99 18.65
C LEU A 128 2.27 -12.31 19.36
N CYS A 129 2.37 -12.28 20.68
CA CYS A 129 2.29 -13.50 21.48
C CYS A 129 0.82 -13.90 21.51
N VAL A 130 0.35 -14.53 20.43
CA VAL A 130 -0.95 -15.18 20.38
C VAL A 130 -0.78 -16.56 20.99
N ASN A 131 -1.37 -16.71 22.17
CA ASN A 131 -1.94 -17.92 22.75
C ASN A 131 -1.09 -19.19 22.94
N ARG A 132 -1.30 -19.76 24.14
CA ARG A 132 -1.42 -21.21 24.43
C ARG A 132 -0.14 -21.91 24.85
N CYS A 133 0.17 -21.79 26.14
CA CYS A 133 0.68 -22.93 26.91
C CYS A 133 -0.32 -23.24 28.03
N TYR A 134 -1.36 -23.98 27.64
CA TYR A 134 -2.20 -24.73 28.54
C TYR A 134 -1.44 -26.01 28.94
N ARG A 135 -1.67 -26.45 30.19
CA ARG A 135 -1.48 -27.80 30.78
C ARG A 135 -0.12 -28.14 31.45
N PRO A 136 -0.05 -29.11 32.40
CA PRO A 136 -0.72 -29.15 33.72
C PRO A 136 0.16 -29.78 34.86
N ILE A 137 -0.32 -29.71 36.12
CA ILE A 137 -0.15 -30.67 37.25
C ILE A 137 1.29 -30.96 37.78
N ARG A 138 1.53 -30.69 39.08
CA ARG A 138 1.69 -31.71 40.16
C ARG A 138 1.90 -31.08 41.55
N ARG A 139 1.02 -31.53 42.45
CA ARG A 139 1.09 -31.68 43.93
C ARG A 139 1.79 -30.63 44.76
#